data_AF-A6F942-F1
#
_entry.id   AF-A6F942-F1
#
_cell.length_a   1.000
_cell.length_b   1.000
_cell.length_c   1.000
_cell.angle_alpha   90.00
_cell.angle_beta   90.00
_cell.angle_gamma   90.00
#
_symmetry.space_group_name_H-M   'P 1'
#
loop_
_entity.id
_entity.type
_entity.pdbx_description
1 polymer ?
#
loop_
_entity_poly.entity_id
_entity_poly.type
_entity_poly.pdbx_seq_one_letter_code
_entity_poly.pdbx_strand_id
1 'polypeptide(L)'
;MKHVMLLILLLTSHASVAAIYQWTDEQGITHFSDDESKPESATKIDVKLTPPSIASLIQSRIPEASAANASNTDMPLIPIGVSINSPIDQQTLRSNSGEITVSATLSATLTYGLNIRLLIDGVIHSEQIDNQFKVSQVPTGTHTLQLQIINNLGKVIASSELITVYLHRFKAN
;
A
#
# COMPACT_ATOMS: atom_id res chain seq x y z
N MET A 1 51.76 19.91 -5.19
CA MET A 1 51.60 18.74 -4.28
C MET A 1 50.31 18.74 -3.45
N LYS A 2 49.68 19.91 -3.20
CA LYS A 2 48.41 20.03 -2.43
C LYS A 2 47.16 19.48 -3.16
N HIS A 3 47.16 19.46 -4.48
CA HIS A 3 46.04 18.91 -5.29
C HIS A 3 46.04 17.38 -5.41
N VAL A 4 47.19 16.74 -5.20
CA VAL A 4 47.29 15.26 -5.22
C VAL A 4 46.60 14.66 -4.00
N MET A 5 46.66 15.36 -2.85
CA MET A 5 46.04 14.92 -1.61
C MET A 5 44.50 15.01 -1.65
N LEU A 6 43.93 15.95 -2.40
CA LEU A 6 42.47 16.10 -2.54
C LEU A 6 41.86 15.02 -3.46
N LEU A 7 42.63 14.54 -4.44
CA LEU A 7 42.17 13.51 -5.39
C LEU A 7 42.12 12.11 -4.75
N ILE A 8 42.98 11.85 -3.75
CA ILE A 8 43.00 10.57 -3.01
C ILE A 8 41.83 10.45 -2.02
N LEU A 9 41.34 11.58 -1.48
CA LEU A 9 40.23 11.58 -0.52
C LEU A 9 38.85 11.30 -1.16
N LEU A 10 38.71 11.48 -2.47
CA LEU A 10 37.44 11.28 -3.18
C LEU A 10 37.15 9.80 -3.52
N LEU A 11 38.11 8.89 -3.32
CA LEU A 11 38.00 7.48 -3.74
C LEU A 11 37.39 6.54 -2.69
N THR A 12 37.00 7.01 -1.50
CA THR A 12 36.55 6.13 -0.39
C THR A 12 35.04 6.13 -0.15
N SER A 13 34.22 6.45 -1.15
CA SER A 13 32.76 6.28 -1.05
C SER A 13 32.39 4.80 -1.23
N HIS A 14 32.40 4.04 -0.13
CA HIS A 14 31.84 2.69 -0.12
C HIS A 14 30.32 2.77 -0.12
N ALA A 15 29.69 2.27 -1.18
CA ALA A 15 28.26 1.99 -1.19
C ALA A 15 28.02 0.76 -0.30
N SER A 16 27.50 0.95 0.91
CA SER A 16 27.04 -0.16 1.75
C SER A 16 25.74 -0.70 1.17
N VAL A 17 25.76 -1.94 0.70
CA VAL A 17 24.55 -2.68 0.33
C VAL A 17 23.94 -3.20 1.63
N ALA A 18 22.80 -2.64 2.04
CA ALA A 18 22.04 -3.13 3.18
C ALA A 18 21.54 -4.55 2.88
N ALA A 19 21.83 -5.49 3.78
CA ALA A 19 21.50 -6.90 3.60
C ALA A 19 20.25 -7.21 4.42
N ILE A 20 19.16 -7.58 3.74
CA ILE A 20 17.91 -7.94 4.39
C ILE A 20 17.96 -9.42 4.78
N TYR A 21 17.66 -9.71 6.04
CA TYR A 21 17.64 -11.06 6.60
C TYR A 21 16.21 -11.54 6.83
N GLN A 22 15.94 -12.79 6.45
CA GLN A 22 14.66 -13.46 6.71
C GLN A 22 14.89 -14.71 7.56
N TRP A 23 14.01 -14.94 8.53
CA TRP A 23 13.91 -16.23 9.22
C TRP A 23 12.44 -16.57 9.50
N THR A 24 12.17 -17.86 9.66
CA THR A 24 10.87 -18.36 10.09
C THR A 24 11.02 -18.93 11.49
N ASP A 25 10.19 -18.49 12.42
CA ASP A 25 10.19 -19.01 13.79
C ASP A 25 9.48 -20.37 13.91
N GLU A 26 9.57 -20.98 15.09
CA GLU A 26 8.95 -22.29 15.40
C GLU A 26 7.41 -22.27 15.30
N GLN A 27 6.80 -21.07 15.21
CA GLN A 27 5.36 -20.86 15.08
C GLN A 27 4.96 -20.67 13.60
N GLY A 28 5.91 -20.76 12.67
CA GLY A 28 5.69 -20.61 11.24
C GLY A 28 5.56 -19.16 10.77
N ILE A 29 5.86 -18.18 11.63
CA ILE A 29 5.80 -16.76 11.30
C ILE A 29 7.14 -16.32 10.73
N THR A 30 7.08 -15.64 9.58
CA THR A 30 8.26 -15.18 8.84
C THR A 30 8.56 -13.73 9.19
N HIS A 31 9.77 -13.49 9.70
CA HIS A 31 10.26 -12.18 10.13
C HIS A 31 11.32 -11.65 9.16
N PHE A 32 11.36 -10.32 9.00
CA PHE A 32 12.33 -9.61 8.18
C PHE A 32 13.03 -8.54 9.02
N SER A 33 14.36 -8.50 9.00
CA SER A 33 15.14 -7.48 9.70
C SER A 33 16.32 -7.01 8.85
N ASP A 34 16.61 -5.71 8.96
CA ASP A 34 17.76 -5.03 8.34
C ASP A 34 18.89 -4.76 9.38
N ASP A 35 18.72 -5.28 10.60
CA ASP A 35 19.67 -5.17 11.71
C ASP A 35 20.55 -6.43 11.82
N GLU A 36 21.84 -6.26 12.11
CA GLU A 36 22.82 -7.36 12.27
C GLU A 36 22.55 -8.27 13.47
N SER A 37 21.63 -7.87 14.36
CA SER A 37 21.14 -8.64 15.51
C SER A 37 20.25 -9.81 15.10
N LYS A 38 20.75 -10.72 14.26
CA LYS A 38 19.99 -11.85 13.69
C LYS A 38 20.26 -13.19 14.41
N PRO A 39 19.25 -14.08 14.53
CA PRO A 39 19.45 -15.45 15.00
C PRO A 39 20.22 -16.30 13.97
N GLU A 40 20.88 -17.37 14.43
CA GLU A 40 21.79 -18.21 13.61
C GLU A 40 21.09 -18.84 12.37
N SER A 41 19.76 -18.99 12.43
CA SER A 41 18.91 -19.53 11.34
C SER A 41 18.57 -18.51 10.23
N ALA A 42 19.03 -17.26 10.34
CA ALA A 42 18.70 -16.20 9.39
C ALA A 42 19.48 -16.33 8.08
N THR A 43 18.75 -16.51 6.97
CA THR A 43 19.30 -16.59 5.62
C THR A 43 19.37 -15.20 5.00
N LYS A 44 20.54 -14.87 4.42
CA LYS A 44 20.76 -13.58 3.74
C LYS A 44 20.02 -13.58 2.40
N ILE A 45 19.16 -12.60 2.19
CA ILE A 45 18.47 -12.41 0.91
C ILE A 45 19.20 -11.33 0.12
N ASP A 46 19.68 -11.70 -1.06
CA ASP A 46 20.24 -10.75 -2.02
C ASP A 46 19.09 -10.13 -2.82
N VAL A 47 18.62 -8.96 -2.37
CA VAL A 47 17.52 -8.25 -3.05
C VAL A 47 18.09 -7.52 -4.27
N LYS A 48 18.04 -8.18 -5.42
CA LYS A 48 18.36 -7.53 -6.70
C LYS A 48 17.23 -6.57 -7.08
N LEU A 49 17.41 -5.28 -6.76
CA LEU A 49 16.52 -4.21 -7.19
C LEU A 49 16.43 -4.21 -8.72
N THR A 50 15.33 -4.74 -9.25
CA THR A 50 15.04 -4.72 -10.68
C THR A 50 14.26 -3.44 -10.96
N PRO A 51 14.68 -2.58 -11.91
CA PRO A 51 13.92 -1.38 -12.25
C PRO A 51 12.51 -1.77 -12.74
N PRO A 52 11.48 -0.94 -12.49
CA PRO A 52 10.13 -1.25 -12.88
C PRO A 52 10.04 -1.37 -14.41
N SER A 53 9.78 -2.57 -14.90
CA SER A 53 9.51 -2.82 -16.32
C SER A 53 8.03 -2.54 -16.60
N ILE A 54 7.74 -1.61 -17.52
CA ILE A 54 6.39 -1.13 -17.89
C ILE A 54 5.61 -2.19 -18.72
N ALA A 55 6.13 -3.40 -18.86
CA ALA A 55 5.55 -4.45 -19.71
C ALA A 55 4.78 -5.52 -18.91
N SER A 56 3.81 -5.13 -18.08
CA SER A 56 2.83 -6.04 -17.46
C SER A 56 1.51 -5.33 -17.13
N LEU A 57 0.91 -4.63 -18.11
CA LEU A 57 -0.45 -4.04 -17.98
C LEU A 57 -1.56 -4.91 -18.56
N ILE A 58 -1.35 -6.22 -18.65
CA ILE A 58 -2.34 -7.17 -19.18
C ILE A 58 -2.19 -8.54 -18.52
N GLN A 59 -2.58 -8.64 -17.25
CA GLN A 59 -3.14 -9.88 -16.73
C GLN A 59 -3.87 -9.57 -15.43
N SER A 60 -5.17 -9.26 -15.57
CA SER A 60 -6.12 -9.48 -14.48
C SER A 60 -6.12 -10.98 -14.20
N ARG A 61 -5.28 -11.41 -13.25
CA ARG A 61 -5.35 -12.74 -12.67
C ARG A 61 -6.34 -12.65 -11.53
N ILE A 62 -7.54 -13.15 -11.78
CA ILE A 62 -8.44 -13.63 -10.76
C ILE A 62 -7.61 -14.58 -9.87
N PRO A 63 -7.45 -14.32 -8.56
CA PRO A 63 -6.79 -15.28 -7.69
C PRO A 63 -7.72 -16.49 -7.55
N GLU A 64 -7.39 -17.60 -8.20
CA GLU A 64 -7.88 -18.90 -7.75
C GLU A 64 -7.33 -19.13 -6.34
N ALA A 65 -8.25 -19.15 -5.37
CA ALA A 65 -7.94 -19.44 -3.99
C ALA A 65 -7.39 -20.88 -3.87
N SER A 66 -6.08 -21.00 -3.66
CA SER A 66 -5.49 -22.24 -3.19
C SER A 66 -5.98 -22.47 -1.75
N ALA A 67 -6.91 -23.41 -1.59
CA ALA A 67 -7.41 -23.85 -0.31
C ALA A 67 -6.28 -24.53 0.48
N ALA A 68 -5.65 -23.79 1.39
CA ALA A 68 -4.94 -24.35 2.52
C ALA A 68 -5.91 -24.38 3.72
N ASN A 69 -6.37 -25.57 4.07
CA ASN A 69 -7.21 -25.82 5.23
C ASN A 69 -6.48 -25.41 6.52
N ALA A 70 -6.88 -24.27 7.09
CA ALA A 70 -6.71 -24.00 8.50
C ALA A 70 -8.11 -23.94 9.10
N SER A 71 -8.50 -25.01 9.79
CA SER A 71 -9.74 -25.07 10.57
C SER A 71 -9.59 -24.12 11.75
N ASN A 72 -10.04 -22.89 11.56
CA ASN A 72 -10.45 -22.01 12.64
C ASN A 72 -11.95 -21.80 12.49
N THR A 73 -12.65 -21.87 13.60
CA THR A 73 -14.10 -21.64 13.72
C THR A 73 -14.41 -20.19 13.36
N ASP A 74 -14.32 -19.83 12.08
CA ASP A 74 -14.85 -18.59 11.55
C ASP A 74 -16.31 -18.87 11.20
N MET A 75 -17.19 -18.31 12.03
CA MET A 75 -18.59 -18.06 11.68
C MET A 75 -18.62 -17.54 10.24
N PRO A 76 -19.50 -18.05 9.36
CA PRO A 76 -19.48 -17.68 7.94
C PRO A 76 -19.69 -16.17 7.82
N LEU A 77 -18.59 -15.43 7.67
CA LEU A 77 -18.61 -14.02 7.35
C LEU A 77 -19.21 -13.93 5.96
N ILE A 78 -20.41 -13.35 5.88
CA ILE A 78 -21.03 -13.00 4.63
C ILE A 78 -19.99 -12.21 3.82
N PRO A 79 -19.67 -12.61 2.58
CA PRO A 79 -18.68 -11.91 1.78
C PRO A 79 -19.13 -10.46 1.60
N ILE A 80 -18.41 -9.54 2.24
CA ILE A 80 -18.64 -8.10 2.13
C ILE A 80 -17.68 -7.52 1.09
N GLY A 81 -18.21 -6.73 0.17
CA GLY A 81 -17.48 -6.02 -0.86
C GLY A 81 -17.56 -4.52 -0.64
N VAL A 82 -16.59 -3.81 -1.18
CA VAL A 82 -16.53 -2.34 -1.20
C VAL A 82 -16.18 -1.86 -2.60
N SER A 83 -16.82 -0.78 -3.06
CA SER A 83 -16.49 -0.10 -4.30
C SER A 83 -16.51 1.42 -4.09
N ILE A 84 -15.74 2.14 -4.93
CA ILE A 84 -15.75 3.59 -4.95
C ILE A 84 -16.84 4.03 -5.95
N ASN A 85 -17.83 4.78 -5.48
CA ASN A 85 -18.90 5.35 -6.30
C ASN A 85 -18.52 6.74 -6.83
N SER A 86 -17.88 7.54 -5.98
CA SER A 86 -17.35 8.85 -6.35
C SER A 86 -16.00 9.03 -5.66
N PRO A 87 -14.98 9.58 -6.32
CA PRO A 87 -14.96 9.93 -7.74
C PRO A 87 -15.00 8.68 -8.64
N ILE A 88 -15.34 8.86 -9.92
CA ILE A 88 -15.23 7.80 -10.92
C ILE A 88 -13.79 7.69 -11.44
N ASP A 89 -13.44 6.55 -12.05
CA ASP A 89 -12.13 6.38 -12.68
C ASP A 89 -11.85 7.46 -13.74
N GLN A 90 -10.61 7.93 -13.74
CA GLN A 90 -10.07 9.00 -14.56
C GLN A 90 -10.75 10.38 -14.38
N GLN A 91 -11.51 10.57 -13.30
CA GLN A 91 -12.15 11.85 -13.04
C GLN A 91 -11.12 12.96 -12.75
N THR A 92 -11.30 14.11 -13.38
CA THR A 92 -10.57 15.33 -13.03
C THR A 92 -11.25 16.07 -11.89
N LEU A 93 -10.56 16.18 -10.76
CA LEU A 93 -10.97 16.91 -9.58
C LEU A 93 -10.30 18.29 -9.56
N ARG A 94 -11.05 19.31 -9.11
CA ARG A 94 -10.54 20.66 -8.96
C ARG A 94 -10.73 21.15 -7.54
N SER A 95 -9.64 21.41 -6.83
CA SER A 95 -9.67 21.93 -5.47
C SER A 95 -8.42 22.72 -5.14
N ASN A 96 -8.59 23.95 -4.64
CA ASN A 96 -7.48 24.80 -4.21
C ASN A 96 -6.83 24.32 -2.91
N SER A 97 -7.59 23.65 -2.05
CA SER A 97 -7.14 23.05 -0.78
C SER A 97 -6.62 21.63 -0.93
N GLY A 98 -6.65 21.07 -2.15
CA GLY A 98 -6.33 19.66 -2.38
C GLY A 98 -7.34 18.72 -1.75
N GLU A 99 -8.62 19.10 -1.80
CA GLU A 99 -9.73 18.29 -1.27
C GLU A 99 -10.15 17.21 -2.26
N ILE A 100 -10.24 15.97 -1.77
CA ILE A 100 -10.84 14.83 -2.46
C ILE A 100 -11.92 14.24 -1.54
N THR A 101 -13.13 14.14 -2.07
CA THR A 101 -14.24 13.46 -1.39
C THR A 101 -14.46 12.11 -2.03
N VAL A 102 -14.36 11.04 -1.24
CA VAL A 102 -14.55 9.66 -1.71
C VAL A 102 -15.81 9.09 -1.06
N SER A 103 -16.73 8.58 -1.88
CA SER A 103 -17.95 7.92 -1.46
C SER A 103 -17.88 6.42 -1.78
N ALA A 104 -18.06 5.60 -0.75
CA ALA A 104 -18.04 4.16 -0.84
C ALA A 104 -19.44 3.58 -1.01
N THR A 105 -19.55 2.47 -1.73
CA THR A 105 -20.72 1.58 -1.71
C THR A 105 -20.31 0.22 -1.17
N LEU A 106 -21.13 -0.35 -0.29
CA LEU A 106 -20.89 -1.66 0.31
C LEU A 106 -21.92 -2.66 -0.21
N SER A 107 -21.51 -3.91 -0.41
CA SER A 107 -22.45 -4.97 -0.80
C SER A 107 -23.33 -5.44 0.36
N ALA A 108 -22.93 -5.16 1.60
CA ALA A 108 -23.63 -5.51 2.83
C ALA A 108 -23.31 -4.51 3.95
N THR A 109 -24.10 -4.54 5.02
CA THR A 109 -23.86 -3.70 6.21
C THR A 109 -22.54 -4.08 6.89
N LEU A 110 -21.74 -3.08 7.24
CA LEU A 110 -20.54 -3.27 8.06
C LEU A 110 -20.91 -3.91 9.41
N THR A 111 -20.27 -5.03 9.71
CA THR A 111 -20.38 -5.68 11.01
C THR A 111 -19.47 -4.97 12.02
N TYR A 112 -19.83 -5.05 13.30
CA TYR A 112 -19.02 -4.49 14.39
C TYR A 112 -17.57 -5.02 14.35
N GLY A 113 -16.59 -4.13 14.56
CA GLY A 113 -15.17 -4.47 14.52
C GLY A 113 -14.54 -4.50 13.12
N LEU A 114 -15.28 -4.01 12.10
CA LEU A 114 -14.75 -3.71 10.78
C LEU A 114 -14.71 -2.19 10.56
N ASN A 115 -13.69 -1.73 9.84
CA ASN A 115 -13.56 -0.35 9.38
C ASN A 115 -13.29 -0.31 7.88
N ILE A 116 -13.61 0.80 7.25
CA ILE A 116 -13.19 1.12 5.89
C ILE A 116 -11.93 2.00 5.97
N ARG A 117 -10.89 1.59 5.27
CA ARG A 117 -9.60 2.27 5.12
C ARG A 117 -9.51 2.87 3.73
N LEU A 118 -9.22 4.16 3.63
CA LEU A 118 -8.91 4.84 2.37
C LEU A 118 -7.40 4.92 2.17
N LEU A 119 -6.96 4.47 0.99
CA LEU A 119 -5.59 4.61 0.51
C LEU A 119 -5.54 5.59 -0.66
N ILE A 120 -4.54 6.45 -0.64
CA ILE A 120 -4.15 7.30 -1.77
C ILE A 120 -2.70 6.98 -2.08
N ASP A 121 -2.41 6.57 -3.31
CA ASP A 121 -1.06 6.17 -3.75
C ASP A 121 -0.43 5.07 -2.88
N GLY A 122 -1.27 4.15 -2.41
CA GLY A 122 -0.87 3.06 -1.52
C GLY A 122 -0.62 3.48 -0.06
N VAL A 123 -0.75 4.77 0.26
CA VAL A 123 -0.58 5.30 1.62
C VAL A 123 -1.94 5.39 2.32
N ILE A 124 -1.99 4.95 3.58
CA ILE A 124 -3.20 5.03 4.40
C ILE A 124 -3.47 6.49 4.77
N HIS A 125 -4.64 7.00 4.38
CA HIS A 125 -5.05 8.38 4.69
C HIS A 125 -6.03 8.46 5.86
N SER A 126 -6.97 7.52 5.93
CA SER A 126 -7.97 7.51 7.00
C SER A 126 -8.63 6.15 7.14
N GLU A 127 -9.17 5.90 8.34
CA GLU A 127 -9.95 4.71 8.69
C GLU A 127 -11.19 5.16 9.45
N GLN A 128 -12.36 4.70 9.00
CA GLN A 128 -13.64 5.03 9.64
C GLN A 128 -14.72 4.02 9.28
N ILE A 129 -15.86 4.06 9.97
CA ILE A 129 -17.02 3.23 9.68
C ILE A 129 -17.92 3.87 8.61
N ASP A 130 -17.88 5.20 8.50
CA ASP A 130 -18.69 5.93 7.53
C ASP A 130 -18.23 5.70 6.09
N ASN A 131 -19.19 5.73 5.16
CA ASN A 131 -18.94 5.49 3.74
C ASN A 131 -18.47 6.76 3.00
N GLN A 132 -18.23 7.87 3.69
CA GLN A 132 -17.81 9.13 3.08
C GLN A 132 -16.51 9.61 3.69
N PHE A 133 -15.50 9.74 2.84
CA PHE A 133 -14.18 10.21 3.20
C PHE A 133 -13.98 11.60 2.64
N LYS A 134 -13.41 12.48 3.44
CA LYS A 134 -12.96 13.79 3.01
C LYS A 134 -11.49 13.95 3.39
N VAL A 135 -10.64 14.02 2.39
CA VAL A 135 -9.20 14.21 2.55
C VAL A 135 -8.85 15.59 2.02
N SER A 136 -7.98 16.31 2.72
CA SER A 136 -7.47 17.62 2.32
C SER A 136 -5.97 17.58 2.12
N GLN A 137 -5.41 18.64 1.54
CA GLN A 137 -3.97 18.81 1.32
C GLN A 137 -3.34 17.72 0.43
N VAL A 138 -4.13 17.05 -0.41
CA VAL A 138 -3.60 16.16 -1.43
C VAL A 138 -2.83 16.99 -2.46
N PRO A 139 -1.60 16.59 -2.86
CA PRO A 139 -0.83 17.27 -3.89
C PRO A 139 -1.60 17.40 -5.22
N THR A 140 -1.16 18.32 -6.09
CA THR A 140 -1.67 18.37 -7.47
C THR A 140 -1.00 17.27 -8.28
N GLY A 141 -1.77 16.57 -9.12
CA GLY A 141 -1.23 15.51 -9.95
C GLY A 141 -2.20 14.35 -10.18
N THR A 142 -1.63 13.21 -10.54
CA THR A 142 -2.34 11.95 -10.70
C THR A 142 -2.27 11.19 -9.39
N HIS A 143 -3.41 10.70 -8.91
CA HIS A 143 -3.51 9.94 -7.69
C HIS A 143 -4.30 8.66 -7.93
N THR A 144 -3.89 7.60 -7.26
CA THR A 144 -4.61 6.32 -7.24
C THR A 144 -5.39 6.20 -5.94
N LEU A 145 -6.65 5.79 -6.02
CA LEU A 145 -7.53 5.63 -4.86
C LEU A 145 -7.94 4.17 -4.71
N GLN A 146 -7.94 3.68 -3.48
CA GLN A 146 -8.45 2.35 -3.14
C GLN A 146 -9.11 2.38 -1.76
N LEU A 147 -10.23 1.67 -1.62
CA LEU A 147 -10.84 1.37 -0.33
C LEU A 147 -10.55 -0.06 0.08
N GLN A 148 -10.32 -0.27 1.37
CA GLN A 148 -10.15 -1.59 1.97
C GLN A 148 -11.10 -1.73 3.15
N ILE A 149 -11.75 -2.89 3.29
CA ILE A 149 -12.42 -3.25 4.54
C ILE A 149 -11.40 -4.00 5.39
N ILE A 150 -11.17 -3.54 6.61
CA ILE A 150 -10.21 -4.10 7.54
C ILE A 150 -10.90 -4.52 8.84
N ASN A 151 -10.34 -5.50 9.54
CA ASN A 151 -10.75 -5.80 10.91
C ASN A 151 -9.93 -4.98 11.94
N ASN A 152 -10.27 -5.12 13.22
CA ASN A 152 -9.55 -4.49 14.34
C ASN A 152 -8.05 -4.85 14.44
N LEU A 153 -7.60 -5.92 13.77
CA LEU A 153 -6.20 -6.34 13.72
C LEU A 153 -5.49 -5.81 12.46
N GLY A 154 -6.17 -5.01 11.63
CA GLY A 154 -5.65 -4.48 10.37
C GLY A 154 -5.64 -5.48 9.21
N LYS A 155 -6.20 -6.69 9.38
CA LYS A 155 -6.33 -7.68 8.30
C LYS A 155 -7.34 -7.17 7.28
N VAL A 156 -6.92 -7.13 6.02
CA VAL A 156 -7.79 -6.78 4.89
C VAL A 156 -8.77 -7.94 4.63
N ILE A 157 -10.06 -7.63 4.67
CA ILE A 157 -11.17 -8.54 4.40
C ILE A 157 -11.63 -8.43 2.95
N ALA A 158 -11.66 -7.21 2.42
CA ALA A 158 -12.02 -6.92 1.04
C ALA A 158 -11.32 -5.64 0.56
N SER A 159 -11.22 -5.47 -0.75
CA SER A 159 -10.67 -4.27 -1.38
C SER A 159 -11.50 -3.87 -2.59
N SER A 160 -11.60 -2.57 -2.84
CA SER A 160 -12.19 -2.06 -4.07
C SER A 160 -11.22 -2.23 -5.24
N GLU A 161 -11.76 -2.05 -6.44
CA GLU A 161 -10.93 -1.72 -7.59
C GLU A 161 -10.14 -0.43 -7.32
N LEU A 162 -8.98 -0.34 -7.95
CA LEU A 162 -8.12 0.83 -7.90
C LEU A 162 -8.53 1.76 -9.02
N ILE A 163 -8.83 3.01 -8.68
CA ILE A 163 -9.19 4.05 -9.66
C ILE A 163 -8.13 5.13 -9.69
N THR A 164 -7.99 5.80 -10.82
CA THR A 164 -7.07 6.93 -11.01
C THR A 164 -7.86 8.23 -11.06
N VAL A 165 -7.38 9.29 -10.43
CA VAL A 165 -7.98 10.63 -10.49
C VAL A 165 -6.91 11.68 -10.74
N TYR A 166 -7.33 12.81 -11.31
CA TYR A 166 -6.44 13.93 -11.62
C TYR A 166 -6.83 15.15 -10.80
N LEU A 167 -6.01 15.55 -9.83
CA LEU A 167 -6.28 16.69 -8.97
C LEU A 167 -5.56 17.95 -9.49
N HIS A 168 -6.33 19.00 -9.75
CA HIS A 168 -5.83 20.32 -10.17
C HIS A 168 -6.22 21.42 -9.19
N ARG A 169 -5.33 22.42 -9.03
CA ARG A 169 -5.61 23.66 -8.31
C ARG A 169 -5.93 24.76 -9.31
N PHE A 170 -6.87 25.65 -8.98
CA PHE A 170 -7.03 26.90 -9.72
C PHE A 170 -5.92 27.87 -9.33
N LYS A 171 -5.42 28.62 -10.31
CA LYS A 171 -4.72 29.87 -10.05
C LYS A 171 -5.67 30.99 -10.40
N ALA A 172 -5.89 31.94 -9.48
CA ALA A 172 -6.49 33.20 -9.84
C ALA A 172 -5.46 34.00 -10.65
N ASN A 173 -5.89 34.56 -11.78
CA ASN A 173 -5.12 35.56 -12.53
C ASN A 173 -5.27 36.94 -11.90
#